data_AF-A0A7X9QDF8-F1
#
_entry.id   AF-A0A7X9QDF8-F1
#
_cell.length_a   1.000
_cell.length_b   1.000
_cell.length_c   1.000
_cell.angle_alpha   90.00
_cell.angle_beta   90.00
_cell.angle_gamma   90.00
#
_symmetry.space_group_name_H-M   'P 1'
#
loop_
_entity.id
_entity.type
_entity.pdbx_description
1 polymer ?
#
loop_
_entity_poly.entity_id
_entity_poly.type
_entity_poly.pdbx_seq_one_letter_code
_entity_poly.pdbx_strand_id
1 'polypeptide(L)' 'MTFEKPEVDFPGDAPDDLTITDIVVGEGDEAVAGSTVVVHYVGVAHSSGEEFDASYNRREPLSFRLGIGQV' A
#
# COMPACT_ATOMS: atom_id res chain seq x y z
N MET A 1 3.82 11.71 10.50
CA MET A 1 3.09 10.96 9.47
C MET A 1 2.38 11.98 8.61
N THR A 2 2.89 12.18 7.40
CA THR A 2 2.26 13.10 6.45
C THR A 2 0.97 12.43 5.97
N PHE A 3 -0.20 13.01 6.24
CA PHE A 3 -1.50 12.51 5.79
C PHE A 3 -1.73 12.73 4.28
N GLU A 4 -0.67 13.04 3.55
CA GLU A 4 -0.74 13.28 2.12
C GLU A 4 -0.68 11.94 1.39
N LYS A 5 -1.50 11.85 0.36
CA LYS A 5 -1.55 10.71 -0.53
C LYS A 5 -0.20 10.62 -1.26
N PRO A 6 0.48 9.46 -1.29
CA PRO A 6 1.74 9.32 -2.00
C PRO A 6 1.53 9.44 -3.50
N GLU A 7 2.55 9.94 -4.20
CA GLU A 7 2.65 9.84 -5.65
C GLU A 7 3.14 8.43 -6.03
N VAL A 8 2.56 7.87 -7.10
CA VAL A 8 2.90 6.53 -7.60
C VAL A 8 3.65 6.71 -8.92
N ASP A 9 4.96 6.47 -8.88
CA ASP A 9 5.81 6.46 -10.07
C ASP A 9 5.81 5.07 -10.73
N PHE A 10 5.77 5.03 -12.06
CA PHE A 10 5.79 3.81 -12.85
C PHE A 10 7.18 3.62 -13.50
N PRO A 11 8.04 2.72 -12.97
CA PRO A 11 9.32 2.44 -13.59
C PRO A 11 9.13 1.53 -14.81
N GLY A 12 8.99 2.13 -16.00
CA GLY A 12 9.05 1.41 -17.27
C GLY A 12 7.92 0.38 -17.47
N ASP A 13 8.27 -0.80 -17.98
CA ASP A 13 7.32 -1.89 -18.22
C ASP A 13 6.86 -2.54 -16.91
N ALA A 14 5.66 -3.12 -16.92
CA ALA A 14 5.12 -3.81 -15.76
C ALA A 14 6.05 -4.96 -15.34
N PRO A 15 6.39 -5.08 -14.04
CA PRO A 15 7.28 -6.14 -13.57
C PRO A 15 6.58 -7.50 -13.65
N ASP A 16 7.35 -8.54 -13.98
CA ASP A 16 6.85 -9.92 -14.00
C ASP A 16 6.59 -10.46 -12.58
N ASP A 17 7.31 -9.94 -11.59
CA ASP A 17 7.25 -10.35 -10.19
C ASP A 17 6.90 -9.16 -9.26
N LEU A 18 6.44 -9.47 -8.04
CA LEU A 18 6.19 -8.45 -7.03
C LEU A 18 7.49 -7.73 -6.65
N THR A 19 7.50 -6.40 -6.85
CA THR A 19 8.61 -5.53 -6.44
C THR A 19 8.16 -4.65 -5.28
N ILE A 20 9.06 -4.45 -4.30
CA ILE A 20 8.81 -3.65 -3.10
C ILE A 20 9.95 -2.64 -2.96
N THR A 21 9.60 -1.38 -2.73
CA THR A 21 10.55 -0.29 -2.47
C THR A 21 10.08 0.51 -1.28
N ASP A 22 10.92 0.61 -0.25
CA ASP A 22 10.65 1.45 0.90
C ASP A 22 11.09 2.89 0.63
N ILE A 23 10.14 3.83 0.66
CA ILE A 23 10.44 5.27 0.53
C ILE A 23 10.91 5.83 1.88
N VAL A 24 10.29 5.38 2.97
CA VAL A 24 10.65 5.73 4.34
C VAL A 24 10.61 4.46 5.18
N VAL A 25 11.76 4.05 5.71
CA VAL A 25 11.89 2.87 6.56
C VAL A 25 11.41 3.22 7.98
N GLY A 26 10.47 2.42 8.50
CA GLY A 26 10.00 2.53 9.88
C GLY A 26 11.00 1.93 10.86
N GLU A 27 11.03 2.45 12.09
CA GLU A 27 11.92 1.97 13.17
C GLU A 27 11.21 1.02 14.16
N GLY A 28 9.94 0.70 13.92
CA GLY A 28 9.14 -0.17 14.77
C GLY A 28 9.31 -1.65 14.47
N ASP A 29 8.66 -2.49 15.27
CA ASP A 29 8.64 -3.94 15.06
C ASP A 29 7.96 -4.30 13.73
N GLU A 30 8.48 -5.34 13.07
CA GLU A 30 7.91 -5.88 11.85
C GLU A 30 6.50 -6.46 12.09
N ALA A 31 5.57 -6.16 11.18
CA ALA A 31 4.25 -6.77 11.21
C ALA A 31 4.30 -8.22 10.70
N VAL A 32 3.93 -9.17 11.56
CA VAL A 32 3.93 -10.61 11.26
C VAL A 32 2.52 -11.16 11.00
N ALA A 33 2.45 -12.37 10.44
CA ALA A 33 1.17 -13.06 10.24
C ALA A 33 0.38 -13.16 11.56
N GLY A 34 -0.91 -12.83 11.48
CA GLY A 34 -1.82 -12.77 12.63
C GLY A 34 -1.89 -11.41 13.32
N SER A 35 -1.00 -10.46 13.01
CA SER A 35 -1.08 -9.07 13.50
C SER A 35 -2.28 -8.34 12.92
N THR A 36 -2.90 -7.47 13.71
CA THR A 36 -3.85 -6.47 13.22
C THR A 36 -3.07 -5.25 12.75
N VAL A 37 -3.22 -4.89 11.48
CA VAL A 37 -2.57 -3.72 10.88
C VAL A 37 -3.60 -2.70 10.44
N VAL A 38 -3.23 -1.42 10.56
CA VAL A 38 -4.04 -0.28 10.10
C VAL A 38 -3.21 0.51 9.13
N VAL A 39 -3.66 0.60 7.87
CA VAL A 39 -2.89 1.21 6.79
C VAL A 39 -3.72 2.16 5.95
N HIS A 40 -3.07 3.20 5.47
CA HIS A 40 -3.53 3.91 4.29
C HIS A 40 -2.90 3.28 3.05
N TYR A 41 -3.69 3.14 1.99
CA TYR A 41 -3.28 2.62 0.69
C TYR A 41 -3.85 3.44 -0.47
N VAL A 42 -3.18 3.32 -1.61
CA VAL A 42 -3.60 3.75 -2.95
C VAL A 42 -3.31 2.61 -3.91
N GLY A 43 -4.29 2.25 -4.73
CA GLY A 43 -4.19 1.25 -5.79
C GLY A 43 -4.35 1.92 -7.15
N VAL A 44 -3.35 1.73 -8.01
CA VAL A 44 -3.29 2.33 -9.35
C VAL A 44 -3.03 1.25 -10.39
N ALA A 45 -3.72 1.31 -11.53
CA ALA A 45 -3.52 0.39 -12.63
C ALA A 45 -2.20 0.72 -13.36
N HIS A 46 -1.26 -0.23 -13.39
CA HIS A 46 0.04 0.00 -14.05
C HIS A 46 -0.09 0.40 -15.52
N SER A 47 -1.06 -0.15 -16.25
CA SER A 47 -1.22 0.08 -17.69
C SER A 47 -1.64 1.51 -18.06
N SER A 48 -2.37 2.20 -17.18
CA SER A 48 -2.91 3.54 -17.46
C SER A 48 -2.50 4.61 -16.46
N GLY A 49 -1.98 4.23 -15.30
CA GLY A 49 -1.74 5.15 -14.19
C GLY A 49 -3.02 5.63 -13.51
N GLU A 50 -4.18 5.07 -13.85
CA GLU A 50 -5.46 5.45 -13.24
C GLU A 50 -5.65 4.78 -11.88
N GLU A 51 -6.02 5.57 -10.89
CA GLU A 51 -6.41 5.06 -9.58
C GLU A 51 -7.70 4.24 -9.70
N PHE A 52 -7.72 3.06 -9.10
CA PHE A 52 -8.93 2.24 -8.98
C PHE A 52 -9.48 2.21 -7.56
N ASP A 53 -8.64 2.40 -6.52
CA ASP A 53 -9.09 2.51 -5.13
C ASP A 53 -8.06 3.26 -4.27
N ALA A 54 -8.54 3.99 -3.26
CA ALA A 54 -7.68 4.60 -2.26
C ALA A 54 -8.44 4.90 -0.96
N SER A 55 -7.85 4.50 0.16
CA SER A 55 -8.31 4.88 1.51
C SER A 55 -8.31 6.40 1.73
N TYR A 56 -7.37 7.11 1.10
CA TYR A 56 -7.21 8.58 1.21
C TYR A 56 -8.43 9.34 0.72
N ASN A 57 -9.13 8.85 -0.32
CA ASN A 57 -10.34 9.48 -0.86
C ASN A 57 -11.47 9.49 0.16
N ARG A 58 -11.52 8.45 1.00
CA ARG A 58 -12.55 8.28 2.05
C ARG A 58 -12.09 8.84 3.40
N ARG A 59 -10.81 9.20 3.52
CA ARG A 59 -10.15 9.66 4.76
C ARG A 59 -10.28 8.66 5.91
N GLU A 60 -10.36 7.39 5.58
CA GLU A 60 -10.51 6.31 6.55
C GLU A 60 -9.54 5.17 6.18
N PRO A 61 -8.64 4.76 7.10
CA PRO A 61 -7.69 3.69 6.85
C PRO A 61 -8.38 2.32 6.85
N LEU A 62 -7.74 1.35 6.22
CA LEU A 62 -8.18 -0.04 6.27
C LEU A 62 -7.55 -0.74 7.48
N SER A 63 -8.37 -1.44 8.26
CA SER A 63 -7.92 -2.30 9.36
C SER A 63 -8.19 -3.76 9.02
N PHE A 64 -7.17 -4.61 9.08
CA PHE A 64 -7.30 -6.03 8.78
C PHE A 64 -6.25 -6.87 9.51
N ARG A 65 -6.42 -8.20 9.48
CA ARG A 65 -5.48 -9.15 10.07
C ARG A 65 -4.58 -9.74 8.99
N LEU A 66 -3.28 -9.61 9.16
CA LEU A 66 -2.28 -9.99 8.15
C LEU A 66 -2.14 -11.52 8.03
N GLY A 67 -1.99 -12.02 6.80
CA GLY A 67 -1.56 -13.41 6.54
C GLY A 67 -2.59 -14.50 6.83
N ILE A 68 -3.89 -14.17 6.92
CA ILE A 68 -4.96 -15.14 7.18
C ILE A 68 -5.93 -15.34 5.99
N GLY A 69 -5.58 -14.85 4.80
CA GLY A 69 -6.44 -14.91 3.61
C GLY A 69 -7.64 -13.95 3.66
N GLN A 70 -7.59 -12.97 4.57
CA GLN A 70 -8.37 -11.75 4.43
C GLN A 70 -7.44 -10.74 3.76
N VAL A 71 -7.85 -10.29 2.56
CA VAL A 71 -7.08 -9.63 1.49
C VAL A 71 -6.06 -10.50 0.76
#